data_AF-A0A318ZQW7-F1
#
_entry.id   AF-A0A318ZQW7-F1
#
_cell.length_a   1.000
_cell.length_b   1.000
_cell.length_c   1.000
_cell.angle_alpha   90.00
_cell.angle_beta   90.00
_cell.angle_gamma   90.00
#
_symmetry.space_group_name_H-M   'P 1'
#
loop_
_entity.id
_entity.type
_entity.pdbx_description
1 polymer ?
#
loop_
_entity_poly.entity_id
_entity_poly.type
_entity_poly.pdbx_seq_one_letter_code
_entity_poly.pdbx_strand_id
1 'polypeptide(L)'
;MKQIFLFLGFLAFITLSSAVSVAFNCDNSHVGDVCQNMCFGTKCKRVGTTLTWDKPSRQVSDRRSREAGCGSSNRCSKSPYGRGYQCDEYPFRSVRESDRGGQVNRSQGQVLRNFYNSRGQFQGKGCNGTAPCRFSVSFTNASRLQYCKSRPNCTNDGNEYTKRGPARRDVEAEEGSEFYRLESEMVVFAPGGLEIGEVVYRTGVGNWTVFEGEGEGEDGDALEDDDSIQVEEDRVVGLVDGWQG
;
A
#
# COMPACT_ATOMS: atom_id res chain seq x y z
N MET A 1 8.58 -61.89 -15.23
CA MET A 1 7.62 -61.46 -14.19
C MET A 1 7.90 -60.00 -13.88
N LYS A 2 6.94 -59.11 -14.17
CA LYS A 2 7.10 -57.65 -14.20
C LYS A 2 7.02 -57.06 -12.78
N GLN A 3 8.04 -56.30 -12.38
CA GLN A 3 7.99 -55.45 -11.18
C GLN A 3 7.12 -54.23 -11.46
N ILE A 4 6.09 -54.05 -10.64
CA ILE A 4 5.19 -52.89 -10.64
C ILE A 4 5.83 -51.84 -9.73
N PHE A 5 6.32 -50.74 -10.32
CA PHE A 5 6.71 -49.54 -9.58
C PHE A 5 5.45 -48.77 -9.15
N LEU A 6 5.16 -48.79 -7.86
CA LEU A 6 4.19 -47.92 -7.20
C LEU A 6 4.80 -46.52 -7.04
N PHE A 7 4.50 -45.60 -7.96
CA PHE A 7 4.70 -44.17 -7.73
C PHE A 7 3.53 -43.66 -6.89
N LEU A 8 3.75 -43.54 -5.58
CA LEU A 8 2.94 -42.71 -4.68
C LEU A 8 3.15 -41.23 -5.09
N GLY A 9 2.27 -40.74 -5.95
CA GLY A 9 2.15 -39.32 -6.25
C GLY A 9 1.65 -38.58 -5.01
N PHE A 10 2.57 -37.94 -4.29
CA PHE A 10 2.25 -36.94 -3.28
C PHE A 10 1.72 -35.70 -4.02
N LEU A 11 0.41 -35.64 -4.26
CA LEU A 11 -0.25 -34.39 -4.65
C LEU A 11 -0.15 -33.45 -3.44
N ALA A 12 0.91 -32.63 -3.41
CA ALA A 12 0.92 -31.45 -2.58
C ALA A 12 -0.24 -30.56 -3.07
N PHE A 13 -1.30 -30.48 -2.27
CA PHE A 13 -2.25 -29.37 -2.38
C PHE A 13 -1.45 -28.11 -2.11
N ILE A 14 -0.94 -27.48 -3.17
CA ILE A 14 -0.55 -26.08 -3.13
C ILE A 14 -1.86 -25.36 -2.86
N THR A 15 -2.11 -25.04 -1.60
CA THR A 15 -3.11 -24.04 -1.26
C THR A 15 -2.65 -22.79 -1.97
N LEU A 16 -3.28 -22.44 -3.10
CA LEU A 16 -3.23 -21.09 -3.63
C LEU A 16 -3.77 -20.24 -2.49
N SER A 17 -2.86 -19.69 -1.68
CA SER A 17 -3.16 -18.59 -0.80
C SER A 17 -3.66 -17.51 -1.75
N SER A 18 -4.98 -17.38 -1.87
CA SER A 18 -5.62 -16.31 -2.62
C SER A 18 -4.97 -15.03 -2.13
N ALA A 19 -4.23 -14.37 -3.02
CA ALA A 19 -3.54 -13.14 -2.69
C ALA A 19 -4.64 -12.15 -2.28
N VAL A 20 -4.57 -11.67 -1.05
CA VAL A 20 -5.50 -10.66 -0.56
C VAL A 20 -5.00 -9.32 -1.09
N SER A 21 -5.83 -8.61 -1.84
CA SER A 21 -5.53 -7.24 -2.28
C SER A 21 -6.22 -6.23 -1.39
N VAL A 22 -5.51 -5.18 -0.98
CA VAL A 22 -6.07 -4.00 -0.31
C VAL A 22 -5.99 -2.82 -1.26
N ALA A 23 -7.16 -2.24 -1.57
CA ALA A 23 -7.27 -1.07 -2.43
C ALA A 23 -7.39 0.21 -1.60
N PHE A 24 -6.43 1.12 -1.78
CA PHE A 24 -6.45 2.45 -1.18
C PHE A 24 -7.33 3.37 -2.02
N ASN A 25 -8.32 4.02 -1.40
CA ASN A 25 -9.12 5.04 -2.06
C ASN A 25 -8.42 6.39 -2.07
N CYS A 26 -8.07 6.85 -3.25
CA CYS A 26 -7.21 8.02 -3.47
C CYS A 26 -7.97 9.33 -3.69
N ASP A 27 -9.27 9.37 -3.37
CA ASP A 27 -10.16 10.50 -3.63
C ASP A 27 -10.04 11.65 -2.59
N ASN A 28 -9.59 11.37 -1.38
CA ASN A 28 -9.32 12.39 -0.36
C ASN A 28 -7.92 13.01 -0.55
N SER A 29 -7.74 14.31 -0.28
CA SER A 29 -6.44 15.01 -0.35
C SER A 29 -5.36 14.40 0.55
N HIS A 30 -5.71 13.84 1.71
CA HIS A 30 -4.74 13.21 2.61
C HIS A 30 -4.29 11.83 2.11
N VAL A 31 -5.22 10.98 1.66
CA VAL A 31 -4.89 9.64 1.11
C VAL A 31 -4.31 9.73 -0.30
N GLY A 32 -4.72 10.75 -1.06
CA GLY A 32 -4.21 11.03 -2.40
C GLY A 32 -2.70 11.20 -2.41
N ASP A 33 -2.12 11.80 -1.36
CA ASP A 33 -0.68 11.96 -1.27
C ASP A 33 0.06 10.65 -1.01
N VAL A 34 -0.51 9.76 -0.21
CA VAL A 34 0.00 8.41 0.02
C VAL A 34 -0.05 7.60 -1.28
N CYS A 35 -1.20 7.59 -1.94
CA CYS A 35 -1.40 6.92 -3.21
C CYS A 35 -0.39 7.40 -4.26
N GLN A 36 -0.15 8.70 -4.31
CA GLN A 36 0.84 9.29 -5.20
C GLN A 36 2.25 8.70 -4.92
N ASN A 37 2.67 8.65 -3.65
CA ASN A 37 3.97 8.08 -3.27
C ASN A 37 4.07 6.58 -3.58
N MET A 38 3.01 5.81 -3.29
CA MET A 38 2.94 4.39 -3.60
C MET A 38 3.00 4.14 -5.12
N CYS A 39 2.27 4.92 -5.92
CA CYS A 39 2.33 4.84 -7.37
C CYS A 39 3.68 5.25 -7.94
N PHE A 40 4.35 6.26 -7.36
CA PHE A 40 5.73 6.59 -7.72
C PHE A 40 6.68 5.44 -7.40
N GLY A 41 6.58 4.85 -6.20
CA GLY A 41 7.39 3.71 -5.79
C GLY A 41 7.22 2.53 -6.74
N THR A 42 5.98 2.18 -7.08
CA THR A 42 5.69 1.03 -7.94
C THR A 42 6.08 1.27 -9.40
N LYS A 43 5.62 2.38 -10.01
CA LYS A 43 5.82 2.63 -11.44
C LYS A 43 7.16 3.28 -11.78
N CYS A 44 7.70 4.13 -10.91
CA CYS A 44 8.90 4.93 -11.20
C CYS A 44 10.17 4.43 -10.53
N LYS A 45 10.03 3.60 -9.48
CA LYS A 45 11.16 2.99 -8.74
C LYS A 45 11.15 1.46 -8.77
N ARG A 46 10.18 0.83 -9.45
CA ARG A 46 10.01 -0.63 -9.54
C ARG A 46 10.01 -1.34 -8.19
N VAL A 47 9.45 -0.66 -7.19
CA VAL A 47 9.17 -1.26 -5.90
C VAL A 47 7.98 -2.19 -6.06
N GLY A 48 8.10 -3.44 -5.61
CA GLY A 48 7.01 -4.42 -5.73
C GLY A 48 5.74 -4.01 -4.99
N THR A 49 4.60 -4.54 -5.43
CA THR A 49 3.25 -4.31 -4.87
C THR A 49 2.77 -5.41 -3.93
N THR A 50 3.34 -6.61 -4.05
CA THR A 50 3.11 -7.69 -3.09
C THR A 50 4.04 -7.50 -1.90
N LEU A 51 3.45 -7.24 -0.74
CA LEU A 51 4.14 -6.95 0.49
C LEU A 51 3.87 -8.04 1.53
N THR A 52 4.80 -8.20 2.47
CA THR A 52 4.73 -9.17 3.55
C THR A 52 4.79 -8.44 4.89
N TRP A 53 3.65 -8.29 5.57
CA TRP A 53 3.63 -7.84 6.96
C TRP A 53 4.27 -8.91 7.84
N ASP A 54 5.40 -8.57 8.46
CA ASP A 54 6.19 -9.49 9.28
C ASP A 54 6.19 -9.14 10.77
N LYS A 55 5.30 -8.22 11.18
CA LYS A 55 5.17 -7.73 12.56
C LYS A 55 6.54 -7.41 13.19
N PRO A 56 7.31 -6.50 12.57
CA PRO A 56 8.70 -6.28 12.95
C PRO A 56 8.80 -5.73 14.37
N SER A 57 9.91 -6.02 15.05
CA SER A 57 10.24 -5.34 16.30
C SER A 57 10.42 -3.84 16.06
N ARG A 58 10.27 -3.02 17.12
CA ARG A 58 10.49 -1.57 17.05
C ARG A 58 11.85 -1.22 16.44
N GLN A 59 12.91 -1.94 16.83
CA GLN A 59 14.26 -1.73 16.31
C GLN A 59 14.35 -1.95 14.79
N VAL A 60 13.68 -2.99 14.27
CA VAL A 60 13.64 -3.30 12.83
C VAL A 60 12.84 -2.24 12.08
N SER A 61 11.67 -1.86 12.60
CA SER A 61 10.83 -0.80 12.04
C SER A 61 11.59 0.54 11.97
N ASP A 62 12.27 0.93 13.05
CA ASP A 62 13.04 2.17 13.13
C ASP A 62 14.27 2.15 12.20
N ARG A 63 14.88 0.98 11.96
CA ARG A 63 15.93 0.82 10.96
C ARG A 63 15.37 1.06 9.55
N ARG A 64 14.26 0.39 9.20
CA ARG A 64 13.59 0.52 7.89
C ARG A 64 13.18 1.97 7.61
N SER A 65 12.60 2.67 8.59
CA SER A 65 12.30 4.11 8.49
C SER A 65 13.55 4.95 8.22
N ARG A 66 14.65 4.71 8.94
CA ARG A 66 15.92 5.43 8.71
C ARG A 66 16.53 5.15 7.34
N GLU A 67 16.30 3.96 6.79
CA GLU A 67 16.74 3.58 5.43
C GLU A 67 15.93 4.27 4.33
N ALA A 68 14.67 4.60 4.61
CA ALA A 68 13.84 5.44 3.75
C ALA A 68 14.19 6.93 3.82
N GLY A 69 14.94 7.36 4.84
CA GLY A 69 15.24 8.78 5.10
C GLY A 69 14.31 9.43 6.13
N CYS A 70 13.51 8.62 6.84
CA CYS A 70 12.64 9.03 7.94
C CYS A 70 13.36 8.97 9.32
N GLY A 71 12.84 9.65 10.34
CA GLY A 71 13.41 9.67 11.71
C GLY A 71 13.93 11.03 12.17
N SER A 72 15.05 11.09 12.90
CA SER A 72 15.60 12.35 13.47
C SER A 72 15.98 13.41 12.42
N SER A 73 16.18 12.99 11.17
CA SER A 73 16.42 13.85 10.02
C SER A 73 15.24 13.83 9.04
N ASN A 74 14.01 13.64 9.53
CA ASN A 74 12.81 13.58 8.69
C ASN A 74 12.81 14.75 7.71
N ARG A 75 12.95 14.42 6.42
CA ARG A 75 12.98 15.44 5.36
C ARG A 75 11.59 16.04 5.17
N CYS A 76 10.53 15.30 5.48
CA CYS A 76 9.14 15.76 5.47
C CYS A 76 8.82 16.74 6.60
N SER A 77 9.64 16.83 7.67
CA SER A 77 9.45 17.86 8.71
C SER A 77 10.12 19.20 8.39
N LYS A 78 10.66 19.34 7.16
CA LYS A 78 11.34 20.54 6.65
C LYS A 78 10.48 21.21 5.55
N SER A 79 10.80 22.47 5.23
CA SER A 79 10.14 23.22 4.14
C SER A 79 10.16 22.44 2.81
N PRO A 80 9.05 22.43 2.03
CA PRO A 80 7.85 23.27 2.15
C PRO A 80 6.79 22.79 3.15
N TYR A 81 6.95 21.60 3.74
CA TYR A 81 5.93 20.93 4.54
C TYR A 81 5.85 21.46 5.98
N GLY A 82 6.98 21.52 6.69
CA GLY A 82 7.02 22.02 8.07
C GLY A 82 6.66 20.98 9.13
N ARG A 83 6.33 21.44 10.36
CA ARG A 83 6.06 20.56 11.50
C ARG A 83 4.64 19.99 11.39
N GLY A 84 4.47 18.67 11.55
CA GLY A 84 3.17 17.98 11.47
C GLY A 84 3.08 16.88 10.40
N TYR A 85 4.03 16.86 9.46
CA TYR A 85 4.06 15.85 8.39
C TYR A 85 4.76 14.57 8.86
N GLN A 86 4.05 13.44 8.79
CA GLN A 86 4.59 12.11 9.05
C GLN A 86 5.40 11.63 7.84
N CYS A 87 6.37 10.75 8.05
CA CYS A 87 7.21 10.23 6.99
C CYS A 87 6.74 8.81 6.68
N ASP A 88 5.92 8.67 5.65
CA ASP A 88 5.37 7.42 5.18
C ASP A 88 6.27 6.85 4.12
N GLU A 89 6.73 5.63 4.34
CA GLU A 89 7.61 4.94 3.42
C GLU A 89 6.82 4.00 2.50
N TYR A 90 7.20 3.92 1.22
CA TYR A 90 6.84 2.81 0.36
C TYR A 90 8.09 2.07 -0.18
N PRO A 91 8.25 0.76 0.08
CA PRO A 91 7.39 -0.08 0.92
C PRO A 91 7.35 0.39 2.38
N PHE A 92 6.30 0.01 3.09
CA PHE A 92 6.06 0.43 4.46
C PHE A 92 7.13 -0.11 5.42
N ARG A 93 7.50 0.63 6.46
CA ARG A 93 8.40 0.13 7.51
C ARG A 93 7.92 -1.17 8.19
N SER A 94 6.62 -1.44 8.12
CA SER A 94 5.96 -2.62 8.67
C SER A 94 6.12 -3.89 7.84
N VAL A 95 6.66 -3.81 6.61
CA VAL A 95 6.77 -4.97 5.70
C VAL A 95 8.21 -5.39 5.45
N ARG A 96 8.42 -6.68 5.15
CA ARG A 96 9.75 -7.29 4.96
C ARG A 96 10.50 -6.72 3.76
N GLU A 97 9.79 -6.32 2.71
CA GLU A 97 10.36 -5.79 1.47
C GLU A 97 11.17 -4.50 1.71
N SER A 98 10.90 -3.80 2.81
CA SER A 98 11.68 -2.64 3.27
C SER A 98 13.11 -2.98 3.72
N ASP A 99 13.45 -4.23 4.00
CA ASP A 99 14.84 -4.61 4.32
C ASP A 99 15.77 -4.47 3.10
N ARG A 100 15.23 -4.32 1.89
CA ARG A 100 16.01 -4.09 0.66
C ARG A 100 16.52 -2.65 0.53
N GLY A 101 15.95 -1.72 1.29
CA GLY A 101 16.17 -0.29 1.10
C GLY A 101 15.49 0.27 -0.17
N GLY A 102 15.76 1.54 -0.50
CA GLY A 102 15.25 2.18 -1.71
C GLY A 102 13.83 2.73 -1.60
N GLN A 103 13.29 2.80 -0.38
CA GLN A 103 11.96 3.32 -0.11
C GLN A 103 11.85 4.80 -0.51
N VAL A 104 10.66 5.16 -0.97
CA VAL A 104 10.26 6.56 -1.21
C VAL A 104 9.34 7.04 -0.10
N ASN A 105 9.51 8.29 0.35
CA ASN A 105 8.70 8.85 1.44
C ASN A 105 7.85 10.08 1.08
N ARG A 106 6.65 10.15 1.69
CA ARG A 106 5.67 11.26 1.67
C ARG A 106 4.82 11.24 2.96
N SER A 107 3.71 11.97 3.12
CA SER A 107 3.00 12.07 4.42
C SER A 107 1.66 11.32 4.53
N GLN A 108 1.44 10.76 5.75
CA GLN A 108 0.20 10.37 6.45
C GLN A 108 -0.52 9.00 6.20
N GLY A 109 -0.91 8.26 7.26
CA GLY A 109 -2.15 7.43 7.24
C GLY A 109 -2.19 6.10 8.05
N GLN A 110 -3.34 5.81 8.71
CA GLN A 110 -3.54 4.67 9.64
C GLN A 110 -4.12 3.37 9.04
N VAL A 111 -4.51 3.33 7.76
CA VAL A 111 -5.23 2.21 7.12
C VAL A 111 -4.60 0.82 7.37
N LEU A 112 -3.28 0.73 7.27
CA LEU A 112 -2.56 -0.54 7.43
C LEU A 112 -2.65 -1.11 8.85
N ARG A 113 -2.76 -0.25 9.87
CA ARG A 113 -2.87 -0.71 11.27
C ARG A 113 -4.12 -1.57 11.45
N ASN A 114 -5.23 -1.17 10.84
CA ASN A 114 -6.51 -1.87 10.95
C ASN A 114 -6.53 -3.14 10.11
N PHE A 115 -5.98 -3.09 8.89
CA PHE A 115 -5.81 -4.25 8.02
C PHE A 115 -4.95 -5.35 8.66
N TYR A 116 -3.85 -5.00 9.33
CA TYR A 116 -2.96 -5.97 9.97
C TYR A 116 -3.59 -6.66 11.18
N ASN A 117 -4.31 -5.90 12.00
CA ASN A 117 -4.79 -6.38 13.29
C ASN A 117 -6.28 -6.72 13.30
N SER A 118 -6.93 -6.74 12.12
CA SER A 118 -8.37 -6.97 11.93
C SER A 118 -9.24 -6.14 12.87
N ARG A 119 -8.97 -4.82 12.87
CA ARG A 119 -9.70 -3.83 13.68
C ARG A 119 -10.76 -3.10 12.85
N GLY A 120 -11.73 -2.48 13.52
CA GLY A 120 -12.88 -1.84 12.88
C GLY A 120 -13.54 -2.72 11.81
N GLN A 121 -13.77 -2.16 10.62
CA GLN A 121 -14.39 -2.85 9.48
C GLN A 121 -13.53 -3.97 8.84
N PHE A 122 -12.28 -4.14 9.30
CA PHE A 122 -11.43 -5.29 8.95
C PHE A 122 -11.59 -6.49 9.90
N GLN A 123 -12.54 -6.48 10.85
CA GLN A 123 -12.77 -7.63 11.73
C GLN A 123 -13.03 -8.91 10.92
N GLY A 124 -12.21 -9.96 11.18
CA GLY A 124 -12.25 -11.23 10.44
C GLY A 124 -11.68 -11.19 9.02
N LYS A 125 -11.15 -10.04 8.57
CA LYS A 125 -10.57 -9.82 7.23
C LYS A 125 -9.08 -9.47 7.32
N GLY A 126 -8.37 -9.49 6.20
CA GLY A 126 -6.95 -9.10 6.14
C GLY A 126 -6.04 -10.10 6.85
N CYS A 127 -5.12 -9.62 7.70
CA CYS A 127 -4.09 -10.47 8.31
C CYS A 127 -4.47 -11.12 9.65
N ASN A 128 -5.60 -10.74 10.25
CA ASN A 128 -6.10 -11.34 11.50
C ASN A 128 -5.06 -11.42 12.63
N GLY A 129 -4.25 -10.36 12.77
CA GLY A 129 -3.20 -10.27 13.78
C GLY A 129 -2.07 -11.29 13.65
N THR A 130 -2.09 -12.10 12.59
CA THR A 130 -1.19 -13.23 12.36
C THR A 130 -0.17 -12.86 11.30
N ALA A 131 1.10 -12.84 11.70
CA ALA A 131 2.22 -12.61 10.80
C ALA A 131 3.04 -13.92 10.64
N PRO A 132 3.66 -14.17 9.48
CA PRO A 132 3.69 -13.30 8.30
C PRO A 132 2.39 -13.34 7.50
N CYS A 133 2.00 -12.20 6.96
CA CYS A 133 0.81 -12.04 6.12
C CYS A 133 1.20 -11.37 4.81
N ARG A 134 0.88 -12.01 3.68
CA ARG A 134 1.16 -11.49 2.34
C ARG A 134 -0.09 -10.83 1.76
N PHE A 135 0.08 -9.66 1.18
CA PHE A 135 -1.00 -8.92 0.55
C PHE A 135 -0.47 -8.08 -0.62
N SER A 136 -1.35 -7.78 -1.57
CA SER A 136 -1.05 -6.87 -2.69
C SER A 136 -1.68 -5.51 -2.41
N VAL A 137 -1.01 -4.43 -2.84
CA VAL A 137 -1.57 -3.08 -2.81
C VAL A 137 -2.14 -2.71 -4.18
N SER A 138 -3.32 -2.09 -4.17
CA SER A 138 -3.99 -1.54 -5.35
C SER A 138 -4.66 -0.20 -5.00
N PHE A 139 -5.24 0.47 -6.00
CA PHE A 139 -5.69 1.86 -5.88
C PHE A 139 -7.03 2.07 -6.57
N THR A 140 -7.98 2.70 -5.88
CA THR A 140 -9.26 3.16 -6.46
C THR A 140 -9.28 4.69 -6.48
N ASN A 141 -10.07 5.28 -7.37
CA ASN A 141 -10.20 6.74 -7.51
C ASN A 141 -8.86 7.49 -7.69
N ALA A 142 -7.88 6.85 -8.33
CA ALA A 142 -6.53 7.39 -8.49
C ALA A 142 -6.28 8.00 -9.88
N SER A 143 -7.33 8.17 -10.70
CA SER A 143 -7.22 8.67 -12.08
C SER A 143 -6.58 10.06 -12.19
N ARG A 144 -6.81 10.91 -11.19
CA ARG A 144 -6.23 12.26 -11.08
C ARG A 144 -4.74 12.26 -10.69
N LEU A 145 -4.24 11.16 -10.12
CA LEU A 145 -2.89 11.07 -9.60
C LEU A 145 -1.88 10.81 -10.72
N GLN A 146 -0.84 11.64 -10.77
CA GLN A 146 0.05 11.69 -11.94
C GLN A 146 0.84 10.38 -12.14
N TYR A 147 1.17 9.68 -11.05
CA TYR A 147 1.93 8.44 -11.08
C TYR A 147 1.05 7.19 -11.15
N CYS A 148 -0.25 7.28 -10.88
CA CYS A 148 -1.20 6.16 -10.92
C CYS A 148 -1.85 6.02 -12.30
N LYS A 149 -1.01 5.95 -13.33
CA LYS A 149 -1.41 5.84 -14.74
C LYS A 149 -0.65 4.69 -15.37
N SER A 150 -1.14 4.14 -16.49
CA SER A 150 -0.42 3.09 -17.25
C SER A 150 0.99 3.57 -17.61
N ARG A 151 1.08 4.80 -18.11
CA ARG A 151 2.33 5.46 -18.54
C ARG A 151 2.50 6.79 -17.79
N PRO A 152 2.95 6.77 -16.53
CA PRO A 152 3.15 7.99 -15.77
C PRO A 152 4.41 8.74 -16.24
N ASN A 153 4.37 10.06 -16.14
CA ASN A 153 5.61 10.84 -16.22
C ASN A 153 6.35 10.70 -14.89
N CYS A 154 7.40 9.89 -14.87
CA CYS A 154 8.24 9.66 -13.68
C CYS A 154 9.22 10.81 -13.41
N THR A 155 8.79 12.05 -13.61
CA THR A 155 9.51 13.23 -13.18
C THR A 155 9.02 13.56 -11.78
N ASN A 156 9.93 13.49 -10.81
CA ASN A 156 9.66 13.86 -9.42
C ASN A 156 9.13 15.30 -9.36
N ASP A 157 8.00 15.49 -8.70
CA ASP A 157 7.31 16.78 -8.57
C ASP A 157 7.95 17.68 -7.49
N GLY A 158 9.03 17.20 -6.87
CA GLY A 158 9.76 17.82 -5.77
C GLY A 158 9.49 17.15 -4.43
N ASN A 159 8.57 16.19 -4.36
CA ASN A 159 8.01 15.70 -3.11
C ASN A 159 8.40 14.27 -2.77
N GLU A 160 8.97 13.51 -3.71
CA GLU A 160 9.44 12.15 -3.45
C GLU A 160 10.90 12.15 -3.00
N TYR A 161 11.19 11.55 -1.85
CA TYR A 161 12.54 11.48 -1.31
C TYR A 161 12.97 10.06 -0.97
N THR A 162 14.28 9.85 -1.01
CA THR A 162 14.97 8.68 -0.44
C THR A 162 15.96 9.15 0.63
N LYS A 163 16.58 8.22 1.35
CA LYS A 163 17.70 8.55 2.26
C LYS A 163 18.83 9.36 1.61
N ARG A 164 19.04 9.23 0.29
CA ARG A 164 20.11 9.91 -0.45
C ARG A 164 19.72 11.31 -0.96
N GLY A 165 18.46 11.72 -0.80
CA GLY A 165 17.93 12.99 -1.33
C GLY A 165 16.73 12.78 -2.27
N PRO A 166 16.40 13.77 -3.12
CA PRO A 166 15.27 13.68 -4.03
C PRO A 166 15.30 12.38 -4.84
N ALA A 167 14.18 11.67 -4.89
CA ALA A 167 14.08 10.43 -5.61
C ALA A 167 14.22 10.71 -7.12
N ARG A 168 15.23 10.14 -7.75
CA ARG A 168 15.40 10.22 -9.19
C ARG A 168 14.63 9.10 -9.87
N ARG A 169 14.30 9.31 -11.15
CA ARG A 169 13.82 8.25 -12.05
C ARG A 169 14.89 7.18 -12.13
N ASP A 170 14.51 5.94 -11.87
CA ASP A 170 15.43 4.82 -12.07
C ASP A 170 15.16 4.10 -13.40
N VAL A 171 13.98 4.27 -14.00
CA VAL A 171 13.53 3.45 -15.13
C VAL A 171 12.35 4.05 -15.90
N GLU A 172 12.15 3.61 -17.15
CA GLU A 172 10.91 3.83 -17.91
C GLU A 172 9.80 2.92 -17.37
N ALA A 173 8.58 3.46 -17.31
CA ALA A 173 7.42 2.70 -16.85
C ALA A 173 7.06 1.61 -17.87
N GLU A 174 6.89 0.37 -17.41
CA GLU A 174 6.54 -0.74 -18.29
C GLU A 174 5.05 -0.69 -18.68
N GLU A 175 4.78 -1.14 -19.91
CA GLU A 175 3.44 -1.24 -20.48
C GLU A 175 2.74 -2.52 -20.03
N GLY A 176 1.47 -2.41 -19.63
CA GLY A 176 0.60 -3.52 -19.27
C GLY A 176 -0.81 -3.04 -18.93
N SER A 177 -1.81 -3.93 -19.05
CA SER A 177 -3.17 -3.70 -18.58
C SER A 177 -3.19 -3.85 -17.06
N GLU A 178 -3.00 -2.75 -16.36
CA GLU A 178 -2.95 -2.68 -14.88
C GLU A 178 -4.30 -2.26 -14.27
N PHE A 179 -5.35 -2.20 -15.10
CA PHE A 179 -6.67 -1.78 -14.69
C PHE A 179 -7.64 -2.93 -14.75
N TYR A 180 -8.42 -3.05 -13.68
CA TYR A 180 -9.34 -4.14 -13.48
C TYR A 180 -10.71 -3.58 -13.14
N ARG A 181 -11.76 -4.15 -13.74
CA ARG A 181 -13.15 -3.90 -13.36
C ARG A 181 -13.51 -4.81 -12.20
N LEU A 182 -14.19 -4.25 -11.20
CA LEU A 182 -14.73 -4.96 -10.06
C LEU A 182 -16.23 -5.27 -10.24
N GLU A 183 -16.81 -6.17 -9.44
CA GLU A 183 -18.26 -6.48 -9.46
C GLU A 183 -19.13 -5.24 -9.20
N SER A 184 -18.61 -4.28 -8.43
CA SER A 184 -19.25 -2.96 -8.22
C SER A 184 -19.21 -2.03 -9.44
N GLU A 185 -18.68 -2.48 -10.59
CA GLU A 185 -18.36 -1.67 -11.78
C GLU A 185 -17.24 -0.63 -11.57
N MET A 186 -16.66 -0.55 -10.37
CA MET A 186 -15.51 0.30 -10.09
C MET A 186 -14.26 -0.19 -10.81
N VAL A 187 -13.44 0.74 -11.29
CA VAL A 187 -12.11 0.44 -11.83
C VAL A 187 -11.07 0.56 -10.72
N VAL A 188 -10.24 -0.48 -10.56
CA VAL A 188 -9.08 -0.50 -9.68
C VAL A 188 -7.81 -0.52 -10.52
N PHE A 189 -6.82 0.26 -10.12
CA PHE A 189 -5.46 0.22 -10.64
C PHE A 189 -4.59 -0.66 -9.75
N ALA A 190 -4.02 -1.71 -10.33
CA ALA A 190 -3.19 -2.68 -9.66
C ALA A 190 -1.91 -2.94 -10.49
N PRO A 191 -0.82 -2.19 -10.23
CA PRO A 191 0.42 -2.31 -10.99
C PRO A 191 1.15 -3.66 -10.78
N GLY A 192 0.74 -4.44 -9.77
CA GLY A 192 1.21 -5.82 -9.59
C GLY A 192 0.47 -6.86 -10.42
N GLY A 193 -0.62 -6.45 -11.08
CA GLY A 193 -1.63 -7.36 -11.60
C GLY A 193 -2.54 -7.93 -10.51
N LEU A 194 -3.74 -8.34 -10.92
CA LEU A 194 -4.72 -9.11 -10.15
C LEU A 194 -5.24 -10.25 -11.02
N GLU A 195 -5.77 -11.29 -10.37
CA GLU A 195 -6.45 -12.40 -11.05
C GLU A 195 -7.97 -12.19 -11.08
N ILE A 196 -8.64 -12.70 -12.12
CA ILE A 196 -10.11 -12.69 -12.17
C ILE A 196 -10.65 -13.55 -11.01
N GLY A 197 -11.61 -13.02 -10.26
CA GLY A 197 -12.17 -13.61 -9.05
C GLY A 197 -11.40 -13.30 -7.76
N GLU A 198 -10.24 -12.62 -7.85
CA GLU A 198 -9.47 -12.19 -6.68
C GLU A 198 -10.28 -11.21 -5.82
N VAL A 199 -10.17 -11.35 -4.50
CA VAL A 199 -10.85 -10.49 -3.53
C VAL A 199 -10.04 -9.22 -3.31
N VAL A 200 -10.71 -8.08 -3.46
CA VAL A 200 -10.16 -6.75 -3.21
C VAL A 200 -10.90 -6.13 -2.03
N TYR A 201 -10.20 -5.83 -0.95
CA TYR A 201 -10.74 -5.02 0.15
C TYR A 201 -10.56 -3.54 -0.18
N ARG A 202 -11.63 -2.89 -0.61
CA ARG A 202 -11.66 -1.45 -0.90
C ARG A 202 -11.81 -0.68 0.39
N THR A 203 -10.91 0.26 0.62
CA THR A 203 -10.99 1.18 1.76
C THR A 203 -11.75 2.44 1.35
N GLY A 204 -12.56 2.98 2.26
CA GLY A 204 -13.30 4.22 2.10
C GLY A 204 -13.05 5.12 3.31
N VAL A 205 -13.08 6.43 3.09
CA VAL A 205 -12.97 7.42 4.18
C VAL A 205 -14.38 7.81 4.58
N GLY A 206 -14.81 7.45 5.79
CA GLY A 206 -15.98 8.06 6.43
C GLY A 206 -15.74 9.55 6.69
N ASN A 207 -16.79 10.29 7.01
CA ASN A 207 -16.76 11.75 7.18
C ASN A 207 -15.59 12.19 8.11
N TRP A 208 -14.52 12.75 7.52
CA TRP A 208 -13.30 13.11 8.24
C TRP A 208 -13.42 14.53 8.79
N THR A 209 -14.01 14.69 9.97
CA THR A 209 -14.03 15.96 10.71
C THR A 209 -13.11 15.90 11.92
N VAL A 210 -11.81 15.68 11.74
CA VAL A 210 -10.83 15.82 12.84
C VAL A 210 -9.51 16.36 12.29
N PHE A 211 -9.45 17.66 11.95
CA PHE A 211 -8.18 18.41 11.87
C PHE A 211 -8.35 19.91 12.20
N GLU A 212 -9.36 20.27 13.00
CA GLU A 212 -9.38 21.58 13.68
C GLU A 212 -9.38 21.33 15.18
N GLY A 213 -8.17 21.30 15.74
CA GLY A 213 -7.92 21.18 17.15
C GLY A 213 -6.50 21.67 17.44
N GLU A 214 -6.31 22.98 17.38
CA GLU A 214 -5.19 23.64 18.06
C GLU A 214 -5.26 23.24 19.54
N GLY A 215 -4.18 22.69 20.09
CA GLY A 215 -4.14 22.36 21.51
C GLY A 215 -2.90 21.58 21.90
N GLU A 216 -1.91 22.29 22.41
CA GLU A 216 -0.76 21.78 23.14
C GLU A 216 -1.19 20.75 24.20
N GLY A 217 -0.55 19.58 24.26
CA GLY A 217 -0.85 18.61 25.31
C GLY A 217 -0.03 17.32 25.20
N GLU A 218 0.50 16.90 26.33
CA GLU A 218 1.46 15.82 26.57
C GLU A 218 0.98 14.42 26.16
N ASP A 219 1.96 13.52 26.01
CA ASP A 219 1.88 12.06 25.99
C ASP A 219 0.55 11.49 26.52
N GLY A 220 -0.36 11.21 25.58
CA GLY A 220 -1.59 10.48 25.83
C GLY A 220 -1.92 9.70 24.58
N ASP A 221 -2.07 8.38 24.72
CA ASP A 221 -2.63 7.50 23.71
C ASP A 221 -4.02 8.01 23.32
N ALA A 222 -4.09 8.93 22.37
CA ALA A 222 -5.35 9.34 21.76
C ALA A 222 -5.93 8.09 21.09
N LEU A 223 -7.00 7.58 21.67
CA LEU A 223 -7.91 6.63 21.04
C LEU A 223 -8.56 7.36 19.86
N GLU A 224 -7.82 7.51 18.77
CA GLU A 224 -8.32 8.09 17.53
C GLU A 224 -9.27 7.07 16.87
N ASP A 225 -10.50 7.52 16.59
CA ASP A 225 -11.66 6.70 16.20
C ASP A 225 -11.36 5.72 15.04
N ASP A 226 -11.27 4.44 15.42
CA ASP A 226 -11.13 3.25 14.57
C ASP A 226 -12.32 3.09 13.58
N ASP A 227 -13.42 3.82 13.83
CA ASP A 227 -14.70 3.71 13.12
C ASP A 227 -14.79 4.58 11.85
N SER A 228 -13.79 5.42 11.58
CA SER A 228 -13.80 6.33 10.42
C SER A 228 -13.43 5.64 9.09
N ILE A 229 -12.84 4.45 9.12
CA ILE A 229 -12.43 3.71 7.90
C ILE A 229 -13.50 2.70 7.52
N GLN A 230 -14.12 2.90 6.36
CA GLN A 230 -15.08 1.95 5.77
C GLN A 230 -14.32 0.92 4.92
N VAL A 231 -14.75 -0.34 4.95
CA VAL A 231 -14.12 -1.42 4.16
C VAL A 231 -15.17 -2.24 3.45
N GLU A 232 -15.12 -2.25 2.13
CA GLU A 232 -16.00 -3.05 1.28
C GLU A 232 -15.21 -4.19 0.64
N GLU A 233 -15.78 -5.40 0.66
CA GLU A 233 -15.25 -6.53 -0.10
C GLU A 233 -15.78 -6.45 -1.53
N ASP A 234 -14.91 -6.68 -2.50
CA ASP A 234 -15.25 -6.68 -3.93
C ASP A 234 -14.43 -7.74 -4.67
N ARG A 235 -14.79 -8.03 -5.91
CA ARG A 235 -14.13 -9.06 -6.72
C ARG A 235 -13.79 -8.57 -8.10
N VAL A 236 -12.63 -9.01 -8.60
CA VAL A 236 -12.20 -8.71 -9.96
C VAL A 236 -13.02 -9.48 -10.98
N VAL A 237 -13.67 -8.79 -11.92
CA VAL A 237 -14.49 -9.41 -12.98
C VAL A 237 -13.90 -9.30 -14.38
N GLY A 238 -12.94 -8.40 -14.60
CA GLY A 238 -12.34 -8.23 -15.92
C GLY A 238 -11.16 -7.27 -15.96
N LEU A 239 -10.43 -7.31 -17.07
CA LEU A 239 -9.41 -6.33 -17.43
C LEU A 239 -10.05 -5.17 -18.19
N VAL A 240 -9.53 -3.96 -18.01
CA VAL A 240 -9.92 -2.78 -18.79
C VAL A 240 -8.68 -2.00 -19.24
N ASP A 241 -8.80 -1.19 -20.30
CA ASP A 241 -7.66 -0.49 -20.91
C ASP A 241 -7.16 0.73 -20.12
N GLY A 242 -7.90 1.15 -19.09
CA GLY A 242 -7.59 2.37 -18.35
C GLY A 242 -8.65 2.72 -17.30
N TRP A 243 -8.46 3.87 -16.67
CA TRP A 243 -9.52 4.55 -15.93
C TRP A 243 -10.64 4.89 -16.93
N GLN A 244 -11.71 4.08 -16.98
CA GLN A 244 -12.91 4.51 -17.69
C GLN A 244 -13.56 5.62 -16.88
N GLY A 245 -13.75 6.78 -17.52
CA GLY A 245 -14.53 7.91 -17.02
C GLY A 245 -15.89 7.93 -17.70
#